data_AF-A0A7K0UPN6-F1
#
_entry.id   AF-A0A7K0UPN6-F1
#
_cell.length_a   1.000
_cell.length_b   1.000
_cell.length_c   1.000
_cell.angle_alpha   90.00
_cell.angle_beta   90.00
_cell.angle_gamma   90.00
#
_symmetry.space_group_name_H-M   'P 1'
#
loop_
_entity.id
_entity.type
_entity.pdbx_description
1 polymer ?
#
loop_
_entity_poly.entity_id
_entity_poly.type
_entity_poly.pdbx_seq_one_letter_code
_entity_poly.pdbx_strand_id
1 'polypeptide(L)' 'MTQRFYLESLGCPKNDVDSDKIIGTLMLDGLERTDDASL' A
#
# COMPACT_ATOMS: atom_id res chain seq x y z
N MET A 1 0.37 -9.51 16.53
CA MET A 1 -0.67 -9.02 15.61
C MET A 1 0.06 -8.38 14.44
N THR A 2 -0.12 -8.88 13.22
CA THR A 2 0.51 -8.28 12.03
C THR A 2 -0.29 -7.06 11.61
N GLN A 3 0.36 -5.89 11.49
CA GLN A 3 -0.27 -4.71 10.92
C GLN A 3 -0.41 -4.89 9.41
N ARG A 4 -1.59 -4.58 8.88
CA ARG A 4 -1.93 -4.70 7.47
C ARG A 4 -2.32 -3.34 6.89
N PHE A 5 -2.11 -3.16 5.60
CA PHE A 5 -2.51 -1.95 4.89
C PHE A 5 -3.17 -2.27 3.55
N TYR A 6 -4.15 -1.46 3.19
CA TYR A 6 -4.79 -1.43 1.87
C TYR A 6 -4.42 -0.12 1.17
N LEU A 7 -4.13 -0.17 -0.13
CA LEU A 7 -3.81 1.01 -0.93
C LEU A 7 -4.54 0.94 -2.28
N GLU A 8 -5.31 1.98 -2.59
CA GLU A 8 -6.04 2.14 -3.84
C GLU A 8 -5.49 3.35 -4.63
N SER A 9 -5.06 3.10 -5.87
CA SER A 9 -4.61 4.16 -6.78
C SER A 9 -5.82 4.72 -7.55
N LEU A 10 -6.12 6.01 -7.39
CA LEU A 10 -7.26 6.69 -8.04
C LEU A 10 -7.01 7.10 -9.50
N GLY A 11 -5.97 6.57 -10.14
CA GLY A 11 -5.73 6.69 -11.58
C GLY A 11 -5.11 8.01 -12.04
N CYS A 12 -3.78 8.05 -12.06
CA CYS A 12 -2.94 8.98 -12.82
C CYS A 12 -1.52 8.37 -12.92
N PRO A 13 -0.76 8.55 -14.01
CA PRO A 13 0.58 7.94 -14.14
C PRO A 13 1.57 8.32 -13.02
N LYS A 14 1.38 9.50 -12.40
CA LYS A 14 2.14 9.90 -11.21
C LYS A 14 1.75 9.11 -9.96
N ASN A 15 0.47 8.81 -9.81
CA ASN A 15 -0.06 8.10 -8.66
C ASN A 15 0.46 6.67 -8.59
N ASP A 16 0.78 6.03 -9.73
CA ASP A 16 1.34 4.68 -9.74
C ASP A 16 2.77 4.68 -9.15
N VAL A 17 3.62 5.61 -9.58
CA VAL A 17 5.00 5.75 -9.05
C VAL A 17 5.00 6.11 -7.57
N ASP A 18 4.10 7.00 -7.14
CA ASP A 18 4.02 7.37 -5.72
C ASP A 18 3.38 6.25 -4.87
N SER A 19 2.43 5.47 -5.42
CA SER A 19 1.90 4.27 -4.78
C SER A 19 2.99 3.24 -4.52
N ASP A 20 3.88 2.99 -5.50
CA ASP A 20 5.00 2.05 -5.34
C ASP A 20 5.96 2.47 -4.21
N LYS A 21 6.25 3.77 -4.08
CA LYS A 21 7.08 4.30 -2.99
C LYS A 21 6.42 4.10 -1.62
N ILE A 22 5.11 4.34 -1.54
CA ILE A 22 4.35 4.16 -0.30
C ILE A 22 4.32 2.67 0.08
N ILE A 23 4.04 1.78 -0.86
CA ILE A 23 4.08 0.33 -0.66
C ILE A 23 5.44 -0.10 -0.12
N GLY A 24 6.53 0.32 -0.77
CA GLY A 24 7.89 -0.04 -0.35
C GLY A 24 8.21 0.42 1.08
N THR A 25 7.77 1.62 1.46
CA THR A 25 7.96 2.16 2.81
C THR A 25 7.22 1.33 3.86
N LEU A 26 5.94 1.04 3.62
CA LEU A 26 5.10 0.28 4.54
C LEU A 26 5.59 -1.17 4.70
N MET A 27 6.12 -1.78 3.64
CA MET A 27 6.72 -3.11 3.71
C MET A 27 8.04 -3.13 4.49
N LEU A 28 8.87 -2.07 4.40
CA LEU A 28 10.07 -1.92 5.23
C LEU A 28 9.74 -1.76 6.71
N ASP A 29 8.60 -1.13 7.02
CA ASP A 29 8.09 -1.01 8.39
C ASP A 29 7.44 -2.31 8.91
N GLY A 30 7.42 -3.37 8.10
CA GLY A 30 6.92 -4.70 8.49
C GLY A 30 5.40 -4.86 8.37
N LEU A 31 4.71 -3.95 7.66
CA LEU A 31 3.29 -4.12 7.36
C LEU A 31 3.09 -5.03 6.15
N GLU A 32 2.00 -5.80 6.18
CA GLU A 32 1.60 -6.66 5.07
C GLU A 32 0.49 -6.00 4.23
N ARG A 33 0.64 -6.06 2.91
CA ARG A 33 -0.39 -5.60 1.98
C ARG A 33 -1.59 -6.55 2.01
N THR A 34 -2.80 -6.00 2.07
CA THR A 34 -4.06 -6.71 1.84
C THR A 34 -4.77 -6.15 0.63
N ASP A 35 -5.52 -7.01 -0.06
CA ASP A 35 -6.39 -6.63 -1.19
C ASP A 35 -7.83 -6.38 -0.73
N ASP A 36 -8.14 -6.61 0.54
CA ASP A 36 -9.44 -6.32 1.15
C ASP A 36 -9.30 -5.16 2.15
N ALA A 37 -9.96 -4.05 1.86
CA ALA A 37 -10.01 -2.85 2.70
C ALA A 37 -10.88 -3.03 3.96
N SER A 38 -11.62 -4.14 4.05
CA SER A 38 -12.59 -4.43 5.10
C SER A 38 -12.05 -5.37 6.19
N LEU A 39 -10.84 -5.91 5.99
CA LEU A 39 -10.12 -6.76 6.96
C LEU A 39 -9.41 -5.95 8.03
#